data_AF-A0A533RKZ7-F1
#
_entry.id   AF-A0A533RKZ7-F1
#
_cell.length_a   1.000
_cell.length_b   1.000
_cell.length_c   1.000
_cell.angle_alpha   90.00
_cell.angle_beta   90.00
_cell.angle_gamma   90.00
#
_symmetry.space_group_name_H-M   'P 1'
#
loop_
_entity.id
_entity.type
_entity.pdbx_description
1 polymer ?
#
loop_
_entity_poly.entity_id
_entity_poly.type
_entity_poly.pdbx_seq_one_letter_code
_entity_poly.pdbx_strand_id
1 'polypeptide(L)'
;MGKILLVGGYPPPYGGISVHVKRLFEVLKRDHSVFVLDMYGDVCGERQGEIIRCGRFVPFNLFKALFFIKKINAEIVHCHVSAISKFLLAGIPIMFFAGDSARKIVTIHSGGFVKNIENFNIFQKTLFVFLIEKIDHVIV
;
A
#
# COMPACT_ATOMS: atom_id res chain seq x y z
N MET A 1 5.65 18.50 10.82
CA MET A 1 5.17 18.05 9.50
C MET A 1 5.98 16.82 9.11
N GLY A 2 5.32 15.68 8.94
CA GLY A 2 5.98 14.42 8.57
C GLY A 2 5.63 13.97 7.15
N LYS A 3 6.45 13.10 6.54
CA LYS A 3 6.17 12.53 5.21
C LYS A 3 5.35 11.24 5.30
N ILE A 4 4.26 11.17 4.55
CA ILE A 4 3.34 10.03 4.53
C ILE A 4 3.25 9.48 3.11
N LEU A 5 3.35 8.16 2.96
CA LEU A 5 3.11 7.44 1.72
C LEU A 5 1.86 6.57 1.86
N LEU A 6 0.82 6.89 1.12
CA LEU A 6 -0.37 6.06 0.98
C LEU A 6 -0.17 5.10 -0.20
N VAL A 7 -0.37 3.80 0.03
CA VAL A 7 -0.25 2.76 -1.00
C VAL A 7 -1.62 2.15 -1.22
N GLY A 8 -2.21 2.34 -2.39
CA GLY A 8 -3.60 1.96 -2.63
C GLY A 8 -4.10 2.51 -3.97
N GLY A 9 -5.27 2.05 -4.43
CA GLY A 9 -5.83 2.58 -5.68
C GLY A 9 -6.17 4.06 -5.52
N TYR A 10 -6.00 4.86 -6.58
CA TYR A 10 -6.40 6.28 -6.57
C TYR A 10 -7.32 6.58 -7.78
N PRO A 11 -8.40 7.38 -7.63
CA PRO A 11 -9.35 7.57 -8.72
C PRO A 11 -8.75 8.23 -9.97
N PRO A 12 -9.21 7.89 -11.18
CA PRO A 12 -10.05 6.73 -11.52
C PRO A 12 -9.24 5.40 -11.52
N PRO A 13 -9.90 4.23 -11.36
CA PRO A 13 -11.35 4.02 -11.22
C PRO A 13 -11.89 4.36 -9.82
N TYR A 14 -13.17 4.67 -9.73
CA TYR A 14 -13.86 4.94 -8.48
C TYR A 14 -14.34 3.64 -7.82
N GLY A 15 -13.94 3.41 -6.57
CA GLY A 15 -14.35 2.29 -5.74
C GLY A 15 -14.07 2.59 -4.26
N GLY A 16 -14.45 1.68 -3.36
CA GLY A 16 -14.33 1.90 -1.90
C GLY A 16 -12.93 2.31 -1.45
N ILE A 17 -11.91 1.55 -1.87
CA ILE A 17 -10.50 1.85 -1.54
C ILE A 17 -10.06 3.17 -2.17
N SER A 18 -10.33 3.39 -3.47
CA SER A 18 -9.80 4.58 -4.14
C SER A 18 -10.44 5.87 -3.66
N VAL A 19 -11.73 5.85 -3.33
CA VAL A 19 -12.41 6.97 -2.68
C VAL A 19 -11.86 7.20 -1.26
N HIS A 20 -11.61 6.13 -0.51
CA HIS A 20 -11.01 6.23 0.83
C HIS A 20 -9.61 6.85 0.79
N VAL A 21 -8.72 6.34 -0.08
CA VAL A 21 -7.36 6.91 -0.28
C VAL A 21 -7.44 8.39 -0.66
N LYS A 22 -8.32 8.76 -1.61
CA LYS A 22 -8.50 10.15 -2.02
C LYS A 22 -8.92 11.04 -0.86
N ARG A 23 -9.93 10.63 -0.09
CA ARG A 23 -10.39 11.42 1.08
C ARG A 23 -9.30 11.55 2.14
N LEU A 24 -8.59 10.47 2.42
CA LEU A 24 -7.49 10.47 3.39
C LEU A 24 -6.35 11.38 2.94
N PHE A 25 -5.96 11.31 1.66
CA PHE A 25 -4.97 12.20 1.06
C PHE A 25 -5.36 13.68 1.22
N GLU A 26 -6.60 14.05 0.90
CA GLU A 26 -7.09 15.43 0.98
C GLU A 26 -7.12 15.99 2.41
N VAL A 27 -7.35 15.13 3.41
CA VAL A 27 -7.29 15.52 4.83
C VAL A 27 -5.85 15.66 5.29
N LEU A 28 -5.01 14.64 5.05
CA LEU A 28 -3.63 14.61 5.54
C LEU A 28 -2.74 15.67 4.88
N LYS A 29 -2.96 15.99 3.60
CA LYS A 29 -2.11 16.96 2.87
C LYS A 29 -2.18 18.39 3.41
N ARG A 30 -3.13 18.68 4.31
CA ARG A 30 -3.25 19.98 4.98
C ARG A 30 -2.08 20.24 5.93
N ASP A 31 -1.62 19.18 6.59
CA ASP A 31 -0.63 19.27 7.68
C ASP A 31 0.63 18.41 7.43
N HIS A 32 0.66 17.65 6.32
CA HIS A 32 1.72 16.69 6.02
C HIS A 32 2.12 16.69 4.54
N SER A 33 3.35 16.25 4.25
CA SER A 33 3.76 15.94 2.88
C SER A 33 3.29 14.54 2.53
N VAL A 34 2.18 14.44 1.81
CA VAL A 34 1.54 13.16 1.50
C VAL A 34 1.79 12.79 0.05
N PHE A 35 2.14 11.54 -0.18
CA PHE A 35 2.28 10.94 -1.51
C PHE A 35 1.32 9.77 -1.64
N VAL A 36 0.84 9.52 -2.86
CA VAL A 36 0.04 8.33 -3.16
C VAL A 36 0.75 7.48 -4.19
N LEU A 37 0.89 6.19 -3.90
CA LEU A 37 1.41 5.18 -4.81
C LEU A 37 0.24 4.32 -5.31
N ASP A 38 -0.25 4.65 -6.50
CA ASP A 38 -1.34 3.94 -7.14
C ASP A 38 -0.83 2.70 -7.88
N MET A 39 -1.02 1.56 -7.21
CA MET A 39 -0.64 0.21 -7.67
C MET A 39 -1.79 -0.55 -8.36
N TYR A 40 -2.93 0.11 -8.57
CA TYR A 40 -4.16 -0.55 -9.01
C TYR A 40 -4.85 0.15 -10.18
N GLY A 41 -4.45 1.37 -10.54
CA GLY A 41 -4.95 2.08 -11.70
C GLY A 41 -4.62 1.38 -13.03
N ASP A 42 -5.46 1.60 -14.04
CA ASP A 42 -5.19 1.17 -15.42
C ASP A 42 -4.23 2.10 -16.16
N VAL A 43 -4.04 3.32 -15.62
CA VAL A 43 -3.14 4.33 -16.18
C VAL A 43 -1.76 4.15 -15.56
N CYS A 44 -0.76 3.80 -16.38
CA CYS A 44 0.65 3.75 -15.96
C CYS A 44 1.42 4.96 -16.53
N GLY A 45 2.35 5.51 -15.75
CA GLY A 45 3.32 6.49 -16.26
C GLY A 45 3.00 7.95 -15.94
N GLU A 46 1.75 8.26 -15.62
CA GLU A 46 1.36 9.62 -15.25
C GLU A 46 1.69 9.88 -13.78
N ARG A 47 2.69 10.74 -13.54
CA ARG A 47 2.83 11.41 -12.25
C ARG A 47 2.01 12.68 -12.29
N GLN A 48 0.99 12.76 -11.44
CA GLN A 48 0.19 13.97 -11.27
C GLN A 48 0.47 14.54 -9.88
N GLY A 49 1.51 15.39 -9.78
CA GLY A 49 1.96 15.96 -8.51
C GLY A 49 2.43 14.88 -7.52
N GLU A 50 1.72 14.78 -6.39
CA GLU A 50 1.91 13.85 -5.29
C GLU A 50 1.37 12.45 -5.56
N ILE A 51 0.63 12.27 -6.67
CA ILE A 51 0.04 11.00 -7.08
C ILE A 51 0.96 10.32 -8.09
N ILE A 52 1.46 9.14 -7.74
CA ILE A 52 2.38 8.33 -8.53
C ILE A 52 1.61 7.12 -9.03
N ARG A 53 1.26 7.12 -10.31
CA ARG A 53 0.59 5.97 -10.94
C ARG A 53 1.61 4.96 -11.45
N CYS A 54 1.72 3.86 -10.72
CA CYS A 54 2.51 2.70 -11.13
C CYS A 54 1.72 1.80 -12.07
N GLY A 55 0.38 1.87 -12.06
CA GLY A 55 -0.47 1.03 -12.90
C GLY A 55 -0.65 -0.37 -12.32
N ARG A 56 -1.15 -1.31 -13.14
CA ARG A 56 -1.42 -2.70 -12.73
C ARG A 56 -0.19 -3.41 -12.19
N PHE A 57 -0.41 -4.44 -11.37
CA PHE A 57 0.64 -5.23 -10.78
C PHE A 57 1.35 -6.15 -11.81
N VAL A 58 2.43 -5.66 -12.40
CA VAL A 58 3.41 -6.42 -13.20
C VAL A 58 4.83 -6.14 -12.68
N PRO A 59 5.82 -7.03 -12.89
CA PRO A 59 7.14 -6.88 -12.28
C PRO A 59 7.78 -5.50 -12.48
N PHE A 60 7.68 -4.93 -13.69
CA PHE A 60 8.19 -3.59 -13.98
C PHE A 60 7.57 -2.49 -13.10
N ASN A 61 6.24 -2.54 -12.92
CA ASN A 61 5.51 -1.58 -12.10
C ASN A 61 5.81 -1.77 -10.60
N LEU A 62 6.10 -3.01 -10.17
CA LEU A 62 6.62 -3.26 -8.82
C LEU A 62 7.99 -2.61 -8.64
N PHE A 63 8.94 -2.78 -9.55
CA PHE A 63 10.25 -2.12 -9.43
C PHE A 63 10.12 -0.60 -9.39
N LYS A 64 9.25 -0.02 -10.22
CA LYS A 64 8.91 1.40 -10.18
C LYS A 64 8.39 1.81 -8.80
N ALA A 65 7.48 1.02 -8.23
CA ALA A 65 6.93 1.25 -6.89
C ALA A 65 8.02 1.25 -5.81
N LEU A 66 8.89 0.24 -5.81
CA LEU A 66 9.98 0.11 -4.85
C LEU A 66 10.97 1.29 -4.96
N PHE A 67 11.28 1.72 -6.19
CA PHE A 67 12.10 2.91 -6.43
C PHE A 67 11.48 4.15 -5.79
N PHE A 68 10.18 4.39 -5.98
CA PHE A 68 9.51 5.54 -5.39
C PHE A 68 9.39 5.47 -3.88
N ILE A 69 9.16 4.27 -3.31
CA ILE A 69 9.15 4.07 -1.85
C ILE A 69 10.48 4.51 -1.24
N LYS A 70 11.60 4.05 -1.81
CA LYS A 70 12.94 4.45 -1.36
C LYS A 70 13.21 5.94 -1.60
N LYS A 71 12.81 6.48 -2.75
CA LYS A 71 13.03 7.89 -3.11
C LYS A 71 12.26 8.85 -2.21
N ILE A 72 11.01 8.53 -1.87
CA ILE A 72 10.16 9.36 -1.02
C ILE A 72 10.68 9.32 0.42
N ASN A 73 11.11 8.14 0.87
CA ASN A 73 11.61 7.90 2.22
C ASN A 73 10.63 8.45 3.28
N ALA A 74 9.40 7.96 3.24
CA ALA A 74 8.33 8.40 4.13
C ALA A 74 8.53 7.88 5.55
N GLU A 75 8.13 8.68 6.53
CA GLU A 75 8.11 8.30 7.95
C GLU A 75 6.94 7.35 8.24
N ILE A 76 5.85 7.45 7.47
CA ILE A 76 4.69 6.57 7.57
C ILE A 76 4.40 5.98 6.19
N VAL A 77 4.28 4.66 6.11
CA VAL A 77 3.80 3.94 4.93
C VAL A 77 2.49 3.25 5.28
N HIS A 78 1.40 3.71 4.67
CA HIS A 78 0.05 3.25 4.96
C HIS A 78 -0.53 2.52 3.74
N CYS A 79 -0.60 1.19 3.83
CA CYS A 79 -1.04 0.32 2.75
C CYS A 79 -2.51 -0.05 2.89
N HIS A 80 -3.29 0.15 1.82
CA HIS A 80 -4.70 -0.17 1.75
C HIS A 80 -4.92 -1.38 0.84
N VAL A 81 -5.44 -2.46 1.41
CA VAL A 81 -5.59 -3.73 0.70
C VAL A 81 -7.02 -4.25 0.72
N SER A 82 -7.45 -4.80 -0.40
CA SER A 82 -8.77 -5.44 -0.57
C SER A 82 -8.72 -6.94 -0.32
N ALA A 83 -7.62 -7.61 -0.65
CA ALA A 83 -7.50 -9.06 -0.57
C ALA A 83 -6.08 -9.44 -0.14
N ILE A 84 -5.96 -10.57 0.57
CA ILE A 84 -4.66 -11.02 1.07
C ILE A 84 -3.70 -11.39 -0.07
N SER A 85 -4.19 -11.95 -1.18
CA SER A 85 -3.34 -12.30 -2.32
C SER A 85 -2.62 -11.08 -2.90
N LYS A 86 -3.33 -9.93 -2.99
CA LYS A 86 -2.75 -8.65 -3.40
C LYS A 86 -1.80 -8.09 -2.35
N PHE A 87 -2.12 -8.27 -1.07
CA PHE A 87 -1.22 -7.88 0.03
C PHE A 87 0.07 -8.71 0.04
N LEU A 88 0.00 -10.01 -0.17
CA LEU A 88 1.20 -10.86 -0.26
C LEU A 88 2.04 -10.44 -1.47
N LEU A 89 1.42 -10.27 -2.63
CA LEU A 89 2.16 -10.00 -3.85
C LEU A 89 2.75 -8.58 -3.91
N ALA A 90 2.01 -7.57 -3.45
CA ALA A 90 2.40 -6.16 -3.53
C ALA A 90 2.71 -5.53 -2.18
N GLY A 91 1.91 -5.83 -1.15
CA GLY A 91 2.11 -5.29 0.19
C GLY A 91 3.43 -5.74 0.82
N ILE A 92 3.82 -7.01 0.67
CA ILE A 92 5.08 -7.53 1.25
C ILE A 92 6.30 -6.77 0.74
N PRO A 93 6.57 -6.73 -0.59
CA PRO A 93 7.76 -6.05 -1.05
C PRO A 93 7.72 -4.57 -0.67
N ILE A 94 6.54 -3.95 -0.70
CA ILE A 94 6.39 -2.54 -0.32
C ILE A 94 6.75 -2.31 1.14
N MET A 95 6.29 -3.16 2.06
CA MET A 95 6.59 -3.04 3.50
C MET A 95 8.04 -3.36 3.83
N PHE A 96 8.66 -4.30 3.12
CA PHE A 96 10.07 -4.62 3.30
C PHE A 96 10.98 -3.48 2.80
N PHE A 97 10.58 -2.79 1.72
CA PHE A 97 11.35 -1.68 1.16
C PHE A 97 11.05 -0.33 1.82
N ALA A 98 9.89 -0.19 2.46
CA ALA A 98 9.64 0.86 3.43
C ALA A 98 10.68 0.69 4.55
N GLY A 99 11.64 1.61 4.64
CA GLY A 99 12.81 1.47 5.51
C GLY A 99 12.46 1.13 6.96
N ASP A 100 13.43 0.62 7.72
CA ASP A 100 13.17 0.13 9.08
C ASP A 100 12.71 1.22 10.06
N SER A 101 13.00 2.50 9.76
CA SER A 101 12.52 3.65 10.53
C SER A 101 11.10 4.10 10.16
N ALA A 102 10.53 3.58 9.07
CA ALA A 102 9.18 3.95 8.66
C ALA A 102 8.14 3.17 9.47
N ARG A 103 7.16 3.88 10.03
CA ARG A 103 5.99 3.28 10.65
C ARG A 103 5.07 2.71 9.56
N LYS A 104 4.82 1.41 9.63
CA LYS A 104 4.07 0.62 8.64
C LYS A 104 2.67 0.37 9.15
N ILE A 105 1.67 0.88 8.42
CA ILE A 105 0.25 0.75 8.76
C ILE A 105 -0.45 -0.01 7.63
N VAL A 106 -1.34 -0.94 7.96
CA VAL A 106 -2.20 -1.61 6.97
C VAL A 106 -3.66 -1.40 7.28
N THR A 107 -4.45 -1.00 6.29
CA THR A 107 -5.91 -1.04 6.35
C THR A 107 -6.45 -2.16 5.46
N ILE A 108 -7.24 -3.05 6.05
CA ILE A 108 -7.86 -4.19 5.40
C ILE A 108 -9.32 -3.86 5.13
N HIS A 109 -9.67 -3.64 3.86
CA HIS A 109 -11.01 -3.17 3.50
C HIS A 109 -12.05 -4.30 3.25
N SER A 110 -11.69 -5.58 3.36
CA SER A 110 -12.65 -6.68 3.11
C SER A 110 -12.44 -7.90 4.01
N GLY A 111 -13.54 -8.61 4.31
CA GLY A 111 -13.54 -9.91 4.99
C GLY A 111 -12.96 -11.06 4.17
N GLY A 112 -12.71 -10.85 2.87
CA GLY A 112 -11.99 -11.82 2.02
C GLY A 112 -10.53 -11.99 2.43
N PHE A 113 -9.99 -11.10 3.27
CA PHE A 113 -8.67 -11.27 3.87
C PHE A 113 -8.63 -12.47 4.81
N VAL A 114 -9.61 -12.61 5.70
CA VAL A 114 -9.66 -13.67 6.73
C VAL A 114 -9.92 -15.04 6.10
N LYS A 115 -10.91 -15.15 5.19
CA LYS A 115 -11.26 -16.41 4.52
C LYS A 115 -10.10 -17.06 3.76
N ASN A 116 -9.16 -16.26 3.27
CA ASN A 116 -8.01 -16.78 2.54
C ASN A 116 -6.88 -17.27 3.46
N ILE A 117 -6.74 -16.70 4.66
CA ILE A 117 -5.75 -17.15 5.66
C ILE A 117 -6.07 -18.56 6.14
N GLU A 118 -7.36 -18.89 6.29
CA GLU A 118 -7.80 -20.22 6.73
C GLU A 118 -7.30 -21.32 5.79
N ASN A 119 -7.18 -21.01 4.51
CA ASN A 119 -6.73 -21.93 3.46
C ASN A 119 -5.21 -21.97 3.26
N PHE A 120 -4.43 -21.24 4.06
CA PHE A 120 -2.97 -21.22 3.91
C PHE A 120 -2.32 -22.53 4.39
N ASN A 121 -1.34 -23.00 3.63
CA ASN A 121 -0.44 -24.04 4.09
C ASN A 121 0.50 -23.50 5.19
N ILE A 122 1.23 -24.39 5.86
CA ILE A 122 2.13 -24.04 6.97
C ILE A 122 3.17 -23.00 6.56
N PHE A 123 3.73 -23.10 5.35
CA PHE A 123 4.72 -22.14 4.86
C PHE A 123 4.12 -20.74 4.65
N GLN A 124 2.94 -20.68 4.04
CA GLN A 124 2.20 -19.44 3.81
C GLN A 124 1.79 -18.79 5.14
N LYS A 125 1.40 -19.59 6.16
CA LYS A 125 1.09 -19.10 7.50
C LYS A 125 2.34 -18.52 8.18
N THR A 126 3.46 -19.22 8.15
CA THR A 126 4.73 -18.74 8.73
C THR A 126 5.18 -17.45 8.05
N LEU A 127 5.14 -17.40 6.72
CA LEU A 127 5.45 -16.20 5.96
C LEU A 127 4.51 -15.05 6.36
N PHE A 128 3.20 -15.30 6.40
CA PHE A 128 2.21 -14.30 6.81
C PHE A 128 2.47 -13.73 8.21
N VAL A 129 2.75 -14.58 9.20
CA VAL A 129 3.06 -14.15 10.58
C VAL A 129 4.30 -13.25 10.59
N PHE A 130 5.38 -13.70 9.96
CA PHE A 130 6.62 -12.92 9.84
C PHE A 130 6.38 -11.52 9.24
N LEU A 131 5.41 -11.39 8.33
CA LEU A 131 5.11 -10.12 7.66
C LEU A 131 4.24 -9.21 8.51
N ILE A 132 3.24 -9.77 9.20
CA ILE A 132 2.40 -9.02 10.14
C ILE A 132 3.24 -8.48 11.29
N GLU A 133 4.26 -9.22 11.75
CA GLU A 133 5.21 -8.73 12.76
C GLU A 133 6.01 -7.49 12.33
N LYS A 134 6.11 -7.22 11.03
CA LYS A 134 6.74 -6.00 10.49
C LYS A 134 5.79 -4.82 10.37
N ILE A 135 4.52 -4.98 10.73
CA ILE A 135 3.48 -3.95 10.65
C ILE A 135 3.25 -3.42 12.06
N ASP A 136 3.43 -2.11 12.24
CA ASP A 136 3.23 -1.45 13.52
C ASP A 136 1.75 -1.34 13.90
N HIS A 137 0.87 -1.23 12.91
CA HIS A 137 -0.56 -1.07 13.15
C HIS A 137 -1.44 -1.64 12.03
N VAL A 138 -2.52 -2.33 12.42
CA VAL A 138 -3.52 -2.88 11.51
C VAL A 138 -4.89 -2.25 11.81
N ILE A 139 -5.57 -1.79 10.77
CA ILE A 139 -6.92 -1.24 10.79
C ILE A 139 -7.82 -2.19 9.99
N VAL A 140 -8.94 -2.61 10.56
CA VAL A 140 -9.92 -3.53 9.96
C VAL A 140 -11.26 -2.84 9.82
#